data_AF-A0A0D2T002-F1
#
_entry.id   AF-A0A0D2T002-F1
#
_cell.length_a   1.000
_cell.length_b   1.000
_cell.length_c   1.000
_cell.angle_alpha   90.00
_cell.angle_beta   90.00
_cell.angle_gamma   90.00
#
_symmetry.space_group_name_H-M   'P 1'
#
loop_
_entity.id
_entity.type
_entity.pdbx_description
1 polymer ?
#
loop_
_entity_poly.entity_id
_entity_poly.type
_entity_poly.pdbx_seq_one_letter_code
_entity_poly.pdbx_strand_id
1 'polypeptide(L)' 'MADEEPVDQKKYLEEGCKPKCVKQLRAYEACVKRIEGDESGHKHCTGQYFDYWACIDKCVSSLP' A
#
# COMPACT_ATOMS: atom_id res chain seq x y z
N MET A 1 -8.24 35.14 7.68
CA MET A 1 -7.05 34.34 8.00
C MET A 1 -7.27 33.00 7.32
N ALA A 2 -6.34 32.60 6.46
CA ALA A 2 -6.51 31.47 5.55
C ALA A 2 -6.75 30.17 6.33
N ASP A 3 -7.79 29.45 5.92
CA ASP A 3 -8.13 28.10 6.31
C ASP A 3 -7.05 27.16 5.72
N GLU A 4 -5.97 26.92 6.46
CA GLU A 4 -4.96 25.94 6.06
C GLU A 4 -5.47 24.56 6.50
N GLU A 5 -5.91 23.73 5.54
CA GLU A 5 -6.35 22.38 5.85
C GLU A 5 -5.21 21.61 6.54
N PRO A 6 -5.47 20.94 7.67
CA PRO A 6 -4.45 20.19 8.38
C PRO A 6 -3.92 19.05 7.50
N VAL A 7 -2.60 18.97 7.35
CA VAL A 7 -1.94 17.91 6.58
C VAL A 7 -1.96 16.60 7.36
N ASP A 8 -2.50 15.54 6.76
CA ASP A 8 -2.37 14.17 7.29
C ASP A 8 -0.92 13.70 7.14
N GLN A 9 -0.16 13.78 8.23
CA GLN A 9 1.24 13.40 8.29
C GLN A 9 1.45 11.92 7.97
N LYS A 10 0.54 11.04 8.40
CA LYS A 10 0.65 9.60 8.12
C LYS A 10 0.60 9.38 6.62
N LYS A 11 -0.43 9.93 5.96
CA LYS A 11 -0.58 9.82 4.51
C LYS A 11 0.62 10.37 3.77
N TYR A 12 1.14 11.53 4.17
CA TYR A 12 2.33 12.13 3.55
C TYR A 12 3.55 11.19 3.62
N LEU A 13 3.81 10.59 4.79
CA LEU A 13 4.93 9.66 4.99
C LEU A 13 4.72 8.35 4.21
N GLU A 14 3.50 7.83 4.18
CA GLU A 14 3.14 6.63 3.42
C GLU A 14 3.41 6.81 1.91
N GLU A 15 3.00 7.95 1.33
CA GLU A 15 3.27 8.27 -0.09
C GLU A 15 4.78 8.28 -0.39
N GLY A 16 5.60 8.83 0.52
CA GLY A 16 7.06 8.81 0.40
C GLY A 16 7.68 7.40 0.51
N CYS A 17 6.98 6.47 1.16
CA CYS A 17 7.41 5.08 1.34
C CYS A 17 6.97 4.14 0.22
N LYS A 18 5.88 4.43 -0.51
CA LYS A 18 5.43 3.63 -1.66
C LYS A 18 6.53 3.27 -2.67
N PRO A 19 7.39 4.20 -3.16
CA PRO A 19 8.44 3.87 -4.13
C PRO A 19 9.54 2.96 -3.56
N LYS A 20 9.65 2.82 -2.23
CA LYS A 20 10.62 1.92 -1.57
C LYS A 20 10.10 0.48 -1.46
N CYS A 21 8.80 0.26 -1.66
CA CYS A 21 8.13 -1.03 -1.50
C CYS A 21 7.63 -1.63 -2.84
N VAL A 22 8.27 -1.28 -3.95
CA VAL A 22 7.85 -1.67 -5.32
C VAL A 22 7.84 -3.18 -5.54
N LYS A 23 8.72 -3.95 -4.87
CA LYS A 23 8.75 -5.41 -4.99
C LYS A 23 7.42 -6.01 -4.53
N GLN A 24 6.94 -5.60 -3.35
CA GLN A 24 5.69 -6.05 -2.77
C GLN A 24 4.49 -5.53 -3.58
N LEU A 25 4.55 -4.28 -4.05
CA LEU A 25 3.53 -3.72 -4.94
C LEU A 25 3.34 -4.57 -6.20
N ARG A 26 4.44 -4.94 -6.88
CA ARG A 26 4.39 -5.78 -8.08
C ARG A 26 3.81 -7.17 -7.81
N ALA A 27 4.12 -7.76 -6.65
CA ALA A 27 3.56 -9.05 -6.24
C ALA A 27 2.03 -8.95 -6.01
N TYR A 28 1.58 -7.86 -5.39
CA TYR A 28 0.16 -7.58 -5.21
C TYR A 28 -0.53 -7.36 -6.56
N GLU A 29 0.01 -6.52 -7.46
CA GLU A 29 -0.54 -6.29 -8.79
C GLU A 29 -0.63 -7.57 -9.63
N ALA A 30 0.39 -8.44 -9.57
CA ALA A 30 0.36 -9.73 -10.22
C ALA A 30 -0.75 -10.64 -9.67
N CYS A 31 -0.99 -10.60 -8.35
CA CYS A 31 -2.12 -11.31 -7.75
C CYS A 31 -3.46 -10.73 -8.21
N VAL A 32 -3.62 -9.40 -8.24
CA VAL A 32 -4.85 -8.74 -8.70
C VAL A 32 -5.20 -9.19 -10.12
N LYS A 33 -4.22 -9.18 -11.04
CA LYS A 33 -4.41 -9.68 -12.42
C LYS A 33 -4.78 -11.16 -12.47
N ARG A 34 -4.21 -12.00 -11.59
CA ARG A 34 -4.53 -13.44 -11.53
C ARG A 34 -5.99 -13.69 -11.13
N ILE A 35 -6.56 -12.82 -10.31
CA ILE A 35 -7.94 -12.95 -9.82
C ILE A 35 -8.93 -12.10 -10.62
N GLU A 36 -8.46 -11.33 -11.60
CA GLU A 36 -9.28 -10.54 -12.52
C GLU A 36 -10.20 -11.48 -13.30
N GLY A 37 -11.53 -11.31 -13.11
CA GLY A 37 -12.54 -12.19 -13.69
C GLY A 37 -12.93 -13.40 -12.84
N ASP A 38 -12.45 -13.52 -11.61
CA ASP A 38 -12.97 -14.53 -10.68
C ASP A 38 -14.33 -14.10 -10.09
N GLU A 39 -15.40 -14.77 -10.50
CA GLU A 39 -16.76 -14.52 -10.01
C GLU A 39 -17.13 -15.40 -8.78
N SER A 40 -16.25 -16.33 -8.42
CA SER A 40 -16.49 -17.27 -7.31
C SER A 40 -16.44 -16.60 -5.94
N GLY A 41 -15.74 -15.47 -5.82
CA GLY A 41 -15.49 -14.78 -4.55
C GLY A 41 -14.49 -15.48 -3.63
N HIS A 42 -13.93 -16.62 -4.03
CA HIS A 42 -12.98 -17.38 -3.21
C HIS A 42 -11.53 -16.94 -3.40
N LYS A 43 -11.17 -16.38 -4.56
CA LYS A 43 -9.80 -15.91 -4.79
C LYS A 43 -9.59 -14.53 -4.16
N HIS A 44 -8.50 -14.36 -3.41
CA HIS A 44 -8.16 -13.10 -2.79
C HIS A 44 -6.63 -12.86 -2.76
N CYS A 45 -6.25 -11.59 -2.61
CA CYS A 45 -4.84 -11.13 -2.59
C CYS A 45 -4.43 -10.54 -1.24
N THR A 46 -5.18 -10.83 -0.17
CA THR A 46 -4.98 -10.26 1.17
C THR A 46 -3.58 -10.47 1.71
N GLY A 47 -2.94 -11.61 1.44
CA GLY A 47 -1.55 -11.85 1.84
C GLY A 47 -0.57 -10.88 1.18
N GLN A 48 -0.64 -10.73 -0.15
CA GLN A 48 0.22 -9.78 -0.87
C GLN A 48 -0.07 -8.33 -0.50
N TYR A 49 -1.34 -8.02 -0.21
CA TYR A 49 -1.75 -6.71 0.30
C TYR A 49 -1.11 -6.42 1.67
N PHE A 50 -1.15 -7.39 2.60
CA PHE A 50 -0.50 -7.27 3.90
C PHE A 50 1.03 -7.16 3.79
N ASP A 51 1.67 -7.91 2.88
CA ASP A 51 3.11 -7.78 2.64
C ASP A 51 3.49 -6.37 2.13
N TYR A 52 2.67 -5.80 1.25
CA TYR A 52 2.87 -4.45 0.72
C TYR A 52 2.72 -3.39 1.83
N TRP A 53 1.64 -3.45 2.61
CA TRP A 53 1.42 -2.51 3.70
C TRP A 53 2.42 -2.67 4.84
N ALA A 54 2.79 -3.89 5.21
CA ALA A 54 3.83 -4.12 6.21
C ALA A 54 5.18 -3.51 5.80
N CYS A 55 5.50 -3.50 4.50
CA CYS A 55 6.68 -2.79 3.99
C CYS A 55 6.55 -1.27 4.16
N ILE A 56 5.40 -0.69 3.82
CA ILE A 56 5.13 0.75 3.98
C ILE A 56 5.19 1.13 5.46
N ASP A 57 4.51 0.40 6.33
CA ASP A 57 4.45 0.67 7.78
C ASP A 57 5.85 0.62 8.40
N LYS A 58 6.66 -0.39 8.02
CA LYS A 58 8.06 -0.48 8.44
C LYS A 58 8.90 0.70 7.93
N CYS A 59 8.66 1.15 6.71
CA CYS A 59 9.34 2.31 6.14
C CYS A 59 8.95 3.59 6.89
N VAL A 60 7.66 3.82 7.15
CA VAL A 60 7.18 5.00 7.88
C VAL A 60 7.75 5.01 9.30
N SER A 61 7.76 3.86 9.98
CA SER A 61 8.34 3.72 11.32
C SER A 61 9.86 3.93 11.39
N SER A 62 10.56 3.93 10.25
CA SER A 62 12.02 4.13 10.18
C SER A 62 12.42 5.46 9.55
N LEU A 63 11.45 6.31 9.19
CA LEU A 63 11.73 7.69 8.80
C LEU A 63 12.09 8.51 10.06
N PRO A 64 13.14 9.36 9.99
CA PRO A 64 13.54 10.22 11.10
C PRO A 64 12.52 11.31 11.40
#